data_AF-A0AAN8G1H0-F1
#
_entry.id   AF-A0AAN8G1H0-F1
#
_cell.length_a   1.000
_cell.length_b   1.000
_cell.length_c   1.000
_cell.angle_alpha   90.00
_cell.angle_beta   90.00
_cell.angle_gamma   90.00
#
_symmetry.space_group_name_H-M   'P 1'
#
loop_
_entity.id
_entity.type
_entity.pdbx_description
1 polymer ?
#
loop_
_entity_poly.entity_id
_entity_poly.type
_entity_poly.pdbx_seq_one_letter_code
_entity_poly.pdbx_strand_id
1 'polypeptide(L)'
;MLKTGEEIHKAVKKQEDTRPLVYFNRLQLATDSCLKHSYRPRPKHRFYSSYTHGLSYCLTPKVACTHWINVFRFLANDTGGRVYKSPFDIPRVITHYALKKHMSYSEKISESMGSNLRFMFVREPYARLWSAYLDKLFLPDFWRTFASNIARFLKLKRRRCPTGITFRGFLDYIVASRPSILQEHWAPYRFICDVCTFRPHIIGKMETFMQDNEYILEKVGLSWIMDDITSHNHVEEELKMLTDYNFKFIEKKLISPSCLNNSHLSNRLWTTFQMNGYIRSTSVVNFRNNSYWSRETFKQEVLNHYRKDKPTPQEIKKIRAENLRQVYSGISNSVLIKLREIYKEDFEMFGYDPNLIPLNNEDESDLSLS
;
A
#
# COMPACT_ATOMS: atom_id res chain seq x y z
N MET A 1 -1.57 9.26 -31.41
CA MET A 1 -1.58 10.66 -30.95
C MET A 1 -2.09 10.67 -29.52
N LEU A 2 -1.32 11.18 -28.56
CA LEU A 2 -1.79 11.39 -27.18
C LEU A 2 -2.81 12.54 -27.18
N LYS A 3 -3.97 12.35 -26.54
CA LYS A 3 -5.00 13.39 -26.44
C LYS A 3 -4.46 14.57 -25.63
N THR A 4 -4.80 15.78 -26.04
CA THR A 4 -4.49 17.00 -25.29
C THR A 4 -5.31 17.05 -23.98
N GLY A 5 -4.85 17.82 -22.98
CA GLY A 5 -5.56 17.96 -21.69
C GLY A 5 -6.99 18.47 -21.83
N GLU A 6 -7.29 19.30 -22.85
CA GLU A 6 -8.64 19.79 -23.14
C GLU A 6 -9.55 18.73 -23.76
N GLU A 7 -9.02 17.86 -24.64
CA GLU A 7 -9.76 16.73 -25.21
C GLU A 7 -10.09 15.69 -24.13
N ILE A 8 -9.16 15.47 -23.19
CA ILE A 8 -9.40 14.64 -22.00
C ILE A 8 -10.48 15.28 -21.13
N HIS A 9 -10.45 16.59 -20.90
CA HIS A 9 -11.48 17.27 -20.12
C HIS A 9 -12.89 17.12 -20.71
N LYS A 10 -13.04 17.36 -22.02
CA LYS A 10 -14.33 17.18 -22.71
C LYS A 10 -14.79 15.72 -22.66
N ALA A 11 -13.87 14.76 -22.77
CA ALA A 11 -14.18 13.33 -22.62
C ALA A 11 -14.62 12.98 -21.19
N VAL A 12 -13.95 13.52 -20.16
CA VAL A 12 -14.31 13.31 -18.74
C VAL A 12 -15.70 13.88 -18.45
N LYS A 13 -16.00 15.12 -18.88
CA LYS A 13 -17.33 15.73 -18.70
C LYS A 13 -18.45 14.97 -19.42
N LYS A 14 -18.24 14.59 -20.68
CA LYS A 14 -19.22 13.82 -21.47
C LYS A 14 -19.45 12.40 -20.92
N GLN A 15 -18.55 11.91 -20.06
CA GLN A 15 -18.59 10.56 -19.50
C GLN A 15 -19.08 10.49 -18.05
N GLU A 16 -19.34 11.60 -17.38
CA GLU A 16 -20.11 11.56 -16.12
C GLU A 16 -21.49 10.93 -16.35
N ASP A 17 -22.07 11.10 -17.54
CA ASP A 17 -23.33 10.48 -17.98
C ASP A 17 -23.23 8.99 -18.37
N THR A 18 -22.03 8.39 -18.47
CA THR A 18 -21.84 6.98 -18.89
C THR A 18 -20.94 6.18 -17.95
N ARG A 19 -20.78 6.64 -16.70
CA ARG A 19 -19.95 5.99 -15.68
C ARG A 19 -20.53 4.62 -15.31
N PRO A 20 -19.74 3.51 -15.33
CA PRO A 20 -20.19 2.22 -14.83
C PRO A 20 -20.69 2.31 -13.38
N LEU A 21 -21.78 1.59 -13.10
CA LEU A 21 -22.50 1.63 -11.81
C LEU A 21 -21.58 1.38 -10.61
N VAL A 22 -20.55 0.53 -10.76
CA VAL A 22 -19.57 0.26 -9.69
C VAL A 22 -18.86 1.51 -9.19
N TYR A 23 -18.46 2.42 -10.08
CA TYR A 23 -17.78 3.66 -9.69
C TYR A 23 -18.76 4.69 -9.15
N PHE A 24 -19.98 4.74 -9.70
CA PHE A 24 -21.05 5.57 -9.16
C PHE A 24 -21.33 5.22 -7.69
N ASN A 25 -21.54 3.94 -7.38
CA ASN A 25 -21.82 3.46 -6.02
C ASN A 25 -20.67 3.78 -5.06
N ARG A 26 -19.40 3.58 -5.48
CA ARG A 26 -18.23 3.89 -4.64
C ARG A 26 -18.13 5.39 -4.32
N LEU A 27 -18.42 6.25 -5.29
CA LEU A 27 -18.42 7.70 -5.09
C LEU A 27 -19.59 8.15 -4.23
N GLN A 28 -20.76 7.55 -4.40
CA GLN A 28 -21.92 7.87 -3.57
C GLN A 28 -21.65 7.57 -2.09
N LEU A 29 -21.12 6.38 -1.77
CA LEU A 29 -20.69 6.06 -0.40
C LEU A 29 -19.69 7.08 0.17
N ALA A 30 -18.73 7.52 -0.66
CA ALA A 30 -17.75 8.49 -0.22
C ALA A 30 -18.38 9.86 0.05
N THR A 31 -19.26 10.33 -0.84
CA THR A 31 -20.01 11.58 -0.67
C THR A 31 -20.91 11.53 0.56
N ASP A 32 -21.65 10.44 0.76
CA ASP A 32 -22.55 10.28 1.90
C ASP A 32 -21.76 10.30 3.22
N SER A 33 -20.60 9.63 3.26
CA SER A 33 -19.69 9.68 4.42
C SER A 33 -19.17 11.10 4.67
N CYS A 34 -18.79 11.84 3.63
CA CYS A 34 -18.36 13.24 3.75
C CYS A 34 -19.45 14.15 4.34
N LEU A 35 -20.71 13.95 3.96
CA LEU A 35 -21.86 14.69 4.49
C LEU A 35 -22.15 14.31 5.96
N LYS A 36 -22.08 13.02 6.27
CA LYS A 36 -22.38 12.48 7.61
C LYS A 36 -21.41 13.00 8.69
N HIS A 37 -20.12 13.08 8.40
CA HIS A 37 -19.10 13.38 9.42
C HIS A 37 -18.81 14.88 9.63
N SER A 38 -19.71 15.79 9.21
CA SER A 38 -19.56 17.26 9.34
C SER A 38 -18.14 17.71 8.96
N TYR A 39 -17.75 17.30 7.77
CA TYR A 39 -16.37 17.32 7.30
C TYR A 39 -15.68 18.69 7.50
N ARG A 40 -14.53 18.67 8.19
CA ARG A 40 -13.63 19.81 8.31
C ARG A 40 -12.39 19.59 7.43
N PRO A 41 -12.10 20.50 6.48
CA PRO A 41 -10.93 20.40 5.63
C PRO A 41 -9.64 20.24 6.42
N ARG A 42 -8.79 19.30 6.00
CA ARG A 42 -7.45 19.15 6.53
C ARG A 42 -6.45 19.64 5.48
N PRO A 43 -5.41 20.40 5.88
CA PRO A 43 -4.44 20.97 4.95
C PRO A 43 -3.52 19.93 4.28
N LYS A 44 -3.57 18.66 4.69
CA LYS A 44 -2.73 17.59 4.12
C LYS A 44 -3.41 16.98 2.90
N HIS A 45 -2.99 17.43 1.72
CA HIS A 45 -3.36 16.82 0.45
C HIS A 45 -2.12 16.31 -0.25
N ARG A 46 -1.86 15.00 -0.17
CA ARG A 46 -0.79 14.38 -0.95
C ARG A 46 -1.36 13.88 -2.27
N PHE A 47 -1.18 14.63 -3.35
CA PHE A 47 -1.52 14.13 -4.68
C PHE A 47 -0.45 14.51 -5.72
N TYR A 48 -0.39 13.69 -6.78
CA TYR A 48 0.36 14.04 -7.99
C TYR A 48 -0.60 14.53 -9.05
N SER A 49 -0.17 15.54 -9.82
CA SER A 49 -0.88 16.00 -11.00
C SER A 49 0.03 15.94 -12.23
N SER A 50 -0.49 15.42 -13.32
CA SER A 50 0.08 15.52 -14.66
C SER A 50 -0.93 16.27 -15.52
N TYR A 51 -0.76 17.59 -15.62
CA TYR A 51 -1.67 18.45 -16.40
C TYR A 51 -1.62 18.13 -17.89
N THR A 52 -0.44 17.75 -18.41
CA THR A 52 -0.25 17.37 -19.82
C THR A 52 -1.05 16.12 -20.20
N HIS A 53 -1.27 15.20 -19.24
CA HIS A 53 -2.02 13.97 -19.45
C HIS A 53 -3.40 14.00 -18.78
N GLY A 54 -3.82 15.16 -18.24
CA GLY A 54 -5.13 15.31 -17.62
C GLY A 54 -5.39 14.40 -16.42
N LEU A 55 -4.39 14.10 -15.57
CA LEU A 55 -4.51 13.13 -14.47
C LEU A 55 -4.12 13.74 -13.12
N SER A 56 -4.86 13.38 -12.08
CA SER A 56 -4.51 13.68 -10.70
C SER A 56 -4.74 12.46 -9.81
N TYR A 57 -3.70 12.03 -9.09
CA TYR A 57 -3.71 10.84 -8.23
C TYR A 57 -3.50 11.19 -6.77
N CYS A 58 -4.49 10.86 -5.95
CA CYS A 58 -4.43 10.93 -4.49
C CYS A 58 -3.47 9.87 -3.93
N LEU A 59 -2.30 10.32 -3.48
CA LEU A 59 -1.21 9.46 -3.03
C LEU A 59 -1.51 8.89 -1.65
N THR A 60 -1.99 7.66 -1.63
CA THR A 60 -2.17 6.90 -0.40
C THR A 60 -1.21 5.71 -0.37
N PRO A 61 -0.41 5.49 0.68
CA PRO A 61 0.44 4.31 0.72
C PRO A 61 -0.33 3.00 0.90
N LYS A 62 0.32 1.89 0.48
CA LYS A 62 -0.14 0.49 0.65
C LYS A 62 -1.39 0.10 -0.16
N VAL A 63 -1.72 0.91 -1.17
CA VAL A 63 -2.78 0.70 -2.16
C VAL A 63 -2.22 0.71 -3.59
N ALA A 64 -1.13 -0.03 -3.81
CA ALA A 64 -0.36 -0.01 -5.07
C ALA A 64 0.20 1.38 -5.45
N CYS A 65 0.54 2.23 -4.46
CA CYS A 65 1.09 3.55 -4.72
C CYS A 65 2.39 3.54 -5.54
N THR A 66 3.25 2.53 -5.38
CA THR A 66 4.49 2.40 -6.16
C THR A 66 4.22 2.36 -7.66
N HIS A 67 3.17 1.63 -8.08
CA HIS A 67 2.74 1.55 -9.49
C HIS A 67 2.39 2.92 -10.03
N TRP A 68 1.46 3.63 -9.39
CA TRP A 68 1.04 4.95 -9.85
C TRP A 68 2.13 6.01 -9.72
N ILE A 69 3.00 5.96 -8.70
CA ILE A 69 4.18 6.83 -8.66
C ILE A 69 5.05 6.58 -9.90
N ASN A 70 5.32 5.32 -10.25
CA ASN A 70 6.13 4.99 -11.42
C ASN A 70 5.49 5.49 -12.72
N VAL A 71 4.18 5.33 -12.90
CA VAL A 71 3.45 5.89 -14.05
C VAL A 71 3.64 7.41 -14.12
N PHE A 72 3.39 8.14 -13.03
CA PHE A 72 3.55 9.61 -13.03
C PHE A 72 5.00 10.05 -13.30
N ARG A 73 5.98 9.32 -12.76
CA ARG A 73 7.40 9.62 -12.98
C ARG A 73 7.82 9.33 -14.42
N PHE A 74 7.33 8.24 -15.00
CA PHE A 74 7.56 7.91 -16.39
C PHE A 74 7.02 8.99 -17.32
N LEU A 75 5.75 9.38 -17.14
CA LEU A 75 5.09 10.41 -17.95
C LEU A 75 5.75 11.79 -17.83
N ALA A 76 6.33 12.11 -16.66
CA ALA A 76 7.02 13.37 -16.42
C ALA A 76 8.51 13.33 -16.77
N ASN A 77 9.04 12.19 -17.24
CA ASN A 77 10.48 11.94 -17.37
C ASN A 77 11.27 12.30 -16.08
N ASP A 78 10.65 12.11 -14.90
CA ASP A 78 11.19 12.51 -13.60
C ASP A 78 11.97 11.36 -12.95
N THR A 79 12.94 10.83 -13.69
CA THR A 79 13.65 9.57 -13.40
C THR A 79 15.14 9.79 -13.08
N GLY A 80 15.52 11.03 -12.77
CA GLY A 80 16.91 11.39 -12.43
C GLY A 80 17.87 11.32 -13.62
N GLY A 81 17.37 11.62 -14.83
CA GLY A 81 18.16 11.61 -16.07
C GLY A 81 18.32 10.24 -16.72
N ARG A 82 17.69 9.20 -16.18
CA ARG A 82 17.72 7.83 -16.74
C ARG A 82 16.50 7.58 -17.60
N VAL A 83 16.70 7.04 -18.79
CA VAL A 83 15.60 6.65 -19.66
C VAL A 83 15.19 5.21 -19.34
N TYR A 84 13.89 5.02 -19.15
CA TYR A 84 13.27 3.70 -18.95
C TYR A 84 12.32 3.43 -20.12
N LYS A 85 12.17 2.17 -20.51
CA LYS A 85 11.25 1.79 -21.59
C LYS A 85 9.82 1.63 -21.09
N SER A 86 9.69 1.21 -19.84
CA SER A 86 8.41 1.02 -19.17
C SER A 86 8.39 1.68 -17.78
N PRO A 87 7.23 2.15 -17.27
CA PRO A 87 7.09 2.52 -15.87
C PRO A 87 7.45 1.38 -14.89
N PHE A 88 7.33 0.12 -15.29
CA PHE A 88 7.66 -1.03 -14.44
C PHE A 88 9.16 -1.21 -14.23
N ASP A 89 9.99 -0.68 -15.13
CA ASP A 89 11.45 -0.76 -15.04
C ASP A 89 12.03 0.20 -13.99
N ILE A 90 11.24 1.17 -13.51
CA ILE A 90 11.71 2.19 -12.58
C ILE A 90 11.94 1.54 -11.20
N PRO A 91 13.19 1.50 -10.70
CA PRO A 91 13.48 0.83 -9.43
C PRO A 91 12.84 1.56 -8.24
N ARG A 92 12.34 0.78 -7.28
CA ARG A 92 11.69 1.28 -6.04
C ARG A 92 12.47 2.37 -5.30
N VAL A 93 13.81 2.28 -5.28
CA VAL A 93 14.66 3.31 -4.66
C VAL A 93 14.49 4.65 -5.34
N ILE A 94 14.43 4.66 -6.67
CA ILE A 94 14.20 5.89 -7.43
C ILE A 94 12.77 6.36 -7.15
N THR A 95 11.78 5.45 -7.21
CA THR A 95 10.35 5.75 -7.00
C THR A 95 10.07 6.54 -5.71
N HIS A 96 10.66 6.09 -4.59
CA HIS A 96 10.31 6.61 -3.27
C HIS A 96 11.33 7.58 -2.67
N TYR A 97 12.60 7.54 -3.10
CA TYR A 97 13.69 8.29 -2.45
C TYR A 97 14.45 9.24 -3.37
N ALA A 98 14.26 9.20 -4.69
CA ALA A 98 14.87 10.21 -5.55
C ALA A 98 14.18 11.56 -5.37
N LEU A 99 14.95 12.64 -5.57
CA LEU A 99 14.41 14.00 -5.61
C LEU A 99 13.40 14.10 -6.76
N LYS A 100 12.23 14.66 -6.44
CA LYS A 100 11.14 14.88 -7.39
C LYS A 100 11.33 16.27 -7.98
N LYS A 101 11.73 16.35 -9.25
CA LYS A 101 12.03 17.64 -9.89
C LYS A 101 10.88 18.17 -10.72
N HIS A 102 10.13 17.27 -11.36
CA HIS A 102 9.10 17.63 -12.34
C HIS A 102 7.69 17.18 -11.95
N MET A 103 7.54 16.34 -10.91
CA MET A 103 6.24 16.03 -10.36
C MET A 103 5.68 17.23 -9.58
N SER A 104 4.52 17.74 -10.02
CA SER A 104 3.68 18.65 -9.25
C SER A 104 3.09 17.90 -8.06
N TYR A 105 3.84 17.82 -6.95
CA TYR A 105 3.25 17.60 -5.64
C TYR A 105 2.59 18.92 -5.23
N SER A 106 1.27 18.98 -5.36
CA SER A 106 0.51 20.15 -4.90
C SER A 106 -0.24 19.77 -3.64
N GLU A 107 -0.22 20.65 -2.66
CA GLU A 107 -1.09 20.58 -1.47
C GLU A 107 -2.31 21.51 -1.62
N LYS A 108 -2.40 22.24 -2.75
CA LYS A 108 -3.50 23.18 -3.04
C LYS A 108 -4.26 22.73 -4.28
N ILE A 109 -5.59 22.59 -4.13
CA ILE A 109 -6.49 22.42 -5.26
C ILE A 109 -6.59 23.76 -5.99
N SER A 110 -5.95 23.87 -7.16
CA SER A 110 -6.06 25.02 -8.06
C SER A 110 -7.28 24.89 -8.97
N GLU A 111 -7.77 26.00 -9.50
CA GLU A 111 -8.84 26.01 -10.51
C GLU A 111 -8.47 25.18 -11.76
N SER A 112 -7.18 25.13 -12.11
CA SER A 112 -6.64 24.29 -13.19
C SER A 112 -6.77 22.78 -12.96
N MET A 113 -7.10 22.33 -11.75
CA MET A 113 -7.40 20.93 -11.45
C MET A 113 -8.82 20.52 -11.88
N GLY A 114 -9.67 21.50 -12.22
CA GLY A 114 -11.04 21.26 -12.66
C GLY A 114 -11.14 20.37 -13.90
N SER A 115 -10.06 20.31 -14.70
CA SER A 115 -10.05 19.53 -15.94
C SER A 115 -9.51 18.10 -15.84
N ASN A 116 -8.68 17.80 -14.84
CA ASN A 116 -8.03 16.50 -14.71
C ASN A 116 -8.99 15.40 -14.24
N LEU A 117 -8.80 14.19 -14.75
CA LEU A 117 -9.33 12.98 -14.14
C LEU A 117 -8.66 12.74 -12.78
N ARG A 118 -9.39 13.04 -11.70
CA ARG A 118 -8.97 12.78 -10.32
C ARG A 118 -9.32 11.35 -9.93
N PHE A 119 -8.38 10.61 -9.36
CA PHE A 119 -8.65 9.26 -8.89
C PHE A 119 -7.83 8.89 -7.66
N MET A 120 -8.26 7.85 -6.97
CA MET A 120 -7.55 7.27 -5.84
C MET A 120 -7.72 5.75 -5.81
N PHE A 121 -6.84 5.07 -5.08
CA PHE A 121 -6.99 3.66 -4.76
C PHE A 121 -7.14 3.48 -3.26
N VAL A 122 -7.97 2.52 -2.86
CA VAL A 122 -8.22 2.18 -1.45
C VAL A 122 -8.05 0.68 -1.22
N ARG A 123 -7.88 0.30 0.04
CA ARG A 123 -7.75 -1.08 0.48
C ARG A 123 -8.50 -1.22 1.79
N GLU A 124 -9.05 -2.42 2.02
CA GLU A 124 -9.64 -2.78 3.29
C GLU A 124 -8.67 -2.42 4.45
N PRO A 125 -9.12 -1.63 5.46
CA PRO A 125 -8.26 -1.10 6.52
C PRO A 125 -7.39 -2.13 7.25
N TYR A 126 -7.94 -3.30 7.62
CA TYR A 126 -7.15 -4.32 8.32
C TYR A 126 -6.04 -4.90 7.44
N ALA A 127 -6.34 -5.15 6.16
CA ALA A 127 -5.37 -5.61 5.16
C ALA A 127 -4.31 -4.54 4.86
N ARG A 128 -4.68 -3.25 4.90
CA ARG A 128 -3.74 -2.13 4.74
C ARG A 128 -2.76 -2.05 5.91
N LEU A 129 -3.24 -2.18 7.15
CA LEU A 129 -2.41 -2.24 8.35
C LEU A 129 -1.43 -3.42 8.32
N TRP A 130 -1.92 -4.60 7.96
CA TRP A 130 -1.06 -5.78 7.81
C TRP A 130 0.03 -5.59 6.76
N SER A 131 -0.33 -5.02 5.60
CA SER A 131 0.64 -4.71 4.55
C SER A 131 1.67 -3.67 4.99
N ALA A 132 1.26 -2.67 5.77
CA ALA A 132 2.15 -1.67 6.33
C ALA A 132 3.15 -2.29 7.31
N TYR A 133 2.66 -3.14 8.23
CA TYR A 133 3.51 -3.85 9.18
C TYR A 133 4.56 -4.71 8.46
N LEU A 134 4.15 -5.56 7.51
CA LEU A 134 5.07 -6.45 6.79
C LEU A 134 6.17 -5.67 6.07
N ASP A 135 5.78 -4.65 5.30
CA ASP A 135 6.71 -3.89 4.45
C ASP A 135 7.63 -2.96 5.24
N LYS A 136 7.16 -2.37 6.35
CA LYS A 136 7.89 -1.31 7.06
C LYS A 136 8.57 -1.76 8.33
N LEU A 137 7.98 -2.70 9.06
CA LEU A 137 8.40 -3.08 10.41
C LEU A 137 8.90 -4.51 10.49
N PHE A 138 8.26 -5.45 9.77
CA PHE A 138 8.76 -6.83 9.70
C PHE A 138 9.98 -6.92 8.80
N LEU A 139 9.92 -6.26 7.64
CA LEU A 139 11.07 -5.96 6.77
C LEU A 139 11.77 -4.67 7.23
N PRO A 140 13.08 -4.52 6.92
CA PRO A 140 13.95 -3.51 7.54
C PRO A 140 13.72 -2.04 7.20
N ASP A 141 12.75 -1.69 6.33
CA ASP A 141 12.64 -0.34 5.74
C ASP A 141 12.61 0.77 6.81
N PHE A 142 11.77 0.66 7.84
CA PHE A 142 11.65 1.69 8.89
C PHE A 142 12.45 1.40 10.16
N TRP A 143 13.36 0.41 10.14
CA TRP A 143 14.11 0.02 11.34
C TRP A 143 14.97 1.15 11.91
N ARG A 144 15.49 2.02 11.02
CA ARG A 144 16.33 3.18 11.40
C ARG A 144 15.53 4.45 11.67
N THR A 145 14.22 4.44 11.43
CA THR A 145 13.35 5.62 11.55
C THR A 145 12.25 5.34 12.57
N PHE A 146 11.03 5.05 12.11
CA PHE A 146 9.83 4.97 12.92
C PHE A 146 9.81 3.77 13.88
N ALA A 147 10.44 2.65 13.51
CA ALA A 147 10.43 1.44 14.33
C ALA A 147 11.08 1.67 15.71
N SER A 148 12.07 2.57 15.81
CA SER A 148 12.71 2.90 17.09
C SER A 148 11.75 3.55 18.09
N ASN A 149 10.80 4.35 17.60
CA ASN A 149 9.77 4.99 18.43
C ASN A 149 8.75 3.97 18.92
N ILE A 150 8.34 3.05 18.05
CA ILE A 150 7.44 1.95 18.41
C ILE A 150 8.12 1.02 19.42
N ALA A 151 9.39 0.65 19.20
CA ALA A 151 10.15 -0.17 20.13
C ALA A 151 10.31 0.49 21.51
N ARG A 152 10.41 1.83 21.56
CA ARG A 152 10.43 2.60 22.81
C ARG A 152 9.09 2.53 23.54
N PHE A 153 7.99 2.74 22.82
CA PHE A 153 6.63 2.62 23.35
C PHE A 153 6.38 1.22 23.94
N LEU A 154 6.78 0.17 23.22
CA LEU A 154 6.69 -1.22 23.64
C LEU A 154 7.73 -1.63 24.71
N LYS A 155 8.55 -0.69 25.18
CA LYS A 155 9.61 -0.93 26.19
C LYS A 155 10.56 -2.08 25.82
N LEU A 156 10.83 -2.29 24.53
CA LEU A 156 11.74 -3.34 24.07
C LEU A 156 13.18 -3.06 24.49
N LYS A 157 13.91 -4.10 24.95
CA LYS A 157 15.31 -4.00 25.37
C LYS A 157 16.23 -3.56 24.22
N ARG A 158 16.07 -4.14 23.03
CA ARG A 158 16.91 -3.86 21.84
C ARG A 158 16.30 -2.81 20.90
N ARG A 159 16.18 -1.55 21.34
CA ARG A 159 15.56 -0.48 20.53
C ARG A 159 16.23 -0.22 19.17
N ARG A 160 17.54 -0.45 19.07
CA ARG A 160 18.32 -0.28 17.82
C ARG A 160 18.20 -1.48 16.86
N CYS A 161 17.66 -2.61 17.33
CA CYS A 161 17.32 -3.77 16.52
C CYS A 161 15.84 -4.09 16.73
N PRO A 162 14.91 -3.38 16.08
CA PRO A 162 13.48 -3.48 16.36
C PRO A 162 12.84 -4.79 15.84
N THR A 163 13.58 -5.90 15.84
CA THR A 163 13.15 -7.24 15.42
C THR A 163 12.01 -7.80 16.27
N GLY A 164 11.86 -7.31 17.51
CA GLY A 164 10.83 -7.72 18.47
C GLY A 164 9.49 -6.99 18.35
N ILE A 165 9.32 -6.08 17.39
CA ILE A 165 8.01 -5.45 17.15
C ILE A 165 7.09 -6.49 16.51
N THR A 166 6.15 -7.02 17.27
CA THR A 166 5.09 -7.91 16.78
C THR A 166 3.97 -7.11 16.12
N PHE A 167 3.11 -7.79 15.36
CA PHE A 167 1.94 -7.15 14.77
C PHE A 167 0.99 -6.61 15.85
N ARG A 168 0.77 -7.38 16.92
CA ARG A 168 0.01 -6.92 18.09
C ARG A 168 0.60 -5.64 18.69
N GLY A 169 1.91 -5.62 18.98
CA GLY A 169 2.55 -4.41 19.52
C GLY A 169 2.50 -3.21 18.58
N PHE A 170 2.50 -3.43 17.26
CA PHE A 170 2.26 -2.39 16.29
C PHE A 170 0.82 -1.82 16.36
N LEU A 171 -0.18 -2.68 16.50
CA LEU A 171 -1.57 -2.25 16.70
C LEU A 171 -1.77 -1.53 18.04
N ASP A 172 -1.17 -2.03 19.12
CA ASP A 172 -1.16 -1.39 20.43
C ASP A 172 -0.61 0.05 20.34
N TYR A 173 0.46 0.24 19.58
CA TYR A 173 1.02 1.57 19.32
C TYR A 173 0.05 2.47 18.54
N ILE A 174 -0.66 1.94 17.54
CA ILE A 174 -1.64 2.70 16.76
C ILE A 174 -2.78 3.18 17.66
N VAL A 175 -3.40 2.27 18.43
CA VAL A 175 -4.57 2.61 19.26
C VAL A 175 -4.22 3.51 20.45
N ALA A 176 -2.94 3.54 20.85
CA ALA A 176 -2.44 4.48 21.85
C ALA A 176 -2.04 5.85 21.29
N SER A 177 -2.05 6.02 19.96
CA SER A 177 -1.60 7.24 19.28
C SER A 177 -2.78 8.07 18.76
N ARG A 178 -2.63 9.39 18.71
CA ARG A 178 -3.63 10.26 18.06
C ARG A 178 -3.61 10.01 16.54
N PRO A 179 -4.77 9.81 15.87
CA PRO A 179 -4.80 9.53 14.44
C PRO A 179 -4.08 10.56 13.55
N SER A 180 -4.13 11.84 13.94
CA SER A 180 -3.52 12.95 13.17
C SER A 180 -2.00 12.96 13.13
N ILE A 181 -1.33 12.23 14.04
CA ILE A 181 0.14 12.12 14.10
C ILE A 181 0.64 10.74 13.63
N LEU A 182 -0.26 9.83 13.25
CA LEU A 182 0.12 8.53 12.72
C LEU A 182 0.91 8.70 11.42
N GLN A 183 1.82 7.77 11.19
CA GLN A 183 2.61 7.73 9.96
C GLN A 183 1.69 7.34 8.80
N GLU A 184 1.84 7.99 7.65
CA GLU A 184 0.98 7.85 6.47
C GLU A 184 0.74 6.42 5.94
N HIS A 185 1.60 5.45 6.22
CA HIS A 185 1.44 4.06 5.79
C HIS A 185 0.35 3.34 6.58
N TRP A 186 0.02 3.86 7.75
CA TRP A 186 -1.03 3.34 8.61
C TRP A 186 -1.99 4.41 9.12
N ALA A 187 -1.83 5.70 8.81
CA ALA A 187 -2.84 6.70 9.16
C ALA A 187 -4.16 6.46 8.38
N PRO A 188 -5.33 6.82 8.93
CA PRO A 188 -6.59 6.85 8.18
C PRO A 188 -6.52 7.76 6.94
N TYR A 189 -7.33 7.49 5.91
CA TYR A 189 -7.22 8.16 4.61
C TYR A 189 -7.39 9.68 4.71
N ARG A 190 -8.33 10.14 5.56
CA ARG A 190 -8.58 11.55 5.87
C ARG A 190 -7.33 12.33 6.31
N PHE A 191 -6.31 11.68 6.87
CA PHE A 191 -5.07 12.34 7.33
C PHE A 191 -3.92 12.28 6.31
N ILE A 192 -4.13 11.65 5.16
CA ILE A 192 -3.12 11.45 4.11
C ILE A 192 -3.53 12.22 2.86
N CYS A 193 -4.72 11.91 2.36
CA CYS A 193 -5.28 12.54 1.19
C CYS A 193 -6.78 12.66 1.41
N ASP A 194 -7.18 13.90 1.62
CA ASP A 194 -8.52 14.22 2.04
C ASP A 194 -9.53 14.09 0.90
N VAL A 195 -10.33 13.01 0.92
CA VAL A 195 -11.24 12.61 -0.16
C VAL A 195 -12.34 13.65 -0.41
N CYS A 196 -12.88 14.26 0.64
CA CYS A 196 -13.99 15.20 0.55
C CYS A 196 -13.58 16.52 -0.15
N THR A 197 -12.32 16.92 0.02
CA THR A 197 -11.74 18.07 -0.71
C THR A 197 -11.21 17.65 -2.07
N PHE A 198 -10.51 16.51 -2.18
CA PHE A 198 -9.95 16.03 -3.45
C PHE A 198 -11.03 15.67 -4.49
N ARG A 199 -12.21 15.22 -4.04
CA ARG A 199 -13.37 14.87 -4.88
C ARG A 199 -12.97 14.00 -6.08
N PRO A 200 -12.50 12.76 -5.84
CA PRO A 200 -12.08 11.87 -6.92
C PRO A 200 -13.26 11.60 -7.87
N HIS A 201 -12.97 11.45 -9.15
CA HIS A 201 -13.92 10.95 -10.16
C HIS A 201 -13.94 9.42 -10.23
N ILE A 202 -12.89 8.76 -9.72
CA ILE A 202 -12.78 7.29 -9.67
C ILE A 202 -12.14 6.88 -8.35
N ILE A 203 -12.78 5.94 -7.63
CA ILE A 203 -12.21 5.25 -6.47
C ILE A 203 -11.98 3.79 -6.88
N GLY A 204 -10.73 3.43 -7.11
CA GLY A 204 -10.29 2.06 -7.32
C GLY A 204 -10.09 1.32 -6.00
N LYS A 205 -10.22 0.00 -6.01
CA LYS A 205 -10.03 -0.88 -4.85
C LYS A 205 -8.91 -1.86 -5.13
N MET A 206 -8.12 -2.20 -4.12
CA MET A 206 -7.08 -3.23 -4.25
C MET A 206 -7.66 -4.60 -4.60
N GLU A 207 -8.91 -4.87 -4.22
CA GLU A 207 -9.63 -6.10 -4.54
C GLU A 207 -9.99 -6.22 -6.03
N THR A 208 -10.06 -5.10 -6.76
CA THR A 208 -10.37 -5.00 -8.19
C THR A 208 -9.31 -4.20 -8.95
N PHE A 209 -8.06 -4.24 -8.46
CA PHE A 209 -6.99 -3.35 -8.90
C PHE A 209 -6.77 -3.37 -10.40
N MET A 210 -6.75 -4.56 -11.02
CA MET A 210 -6.50 -4.71 -12.45
C MET A 210 -7.58 -4.03 -13.30
N GLN A 211 -8.86 -4.31 -12.99
CA GLN A 211 -10.00 -3.73 -13.70
C GLN A 211 -10.07 -2.21 -13.51
N ASP A 212 -9.85 -1.75 -12.28
CA ASP A 212 -9.89 -0.31 -11.97
C ASP A 212 -8.72 0.43 -12.63
N ASN A 213 -7.52 -0.16 -12.65
CA ASN A 213 -6.33 0.40 -13.28
C ASN A 213 -6.50 0.51 -14.80
N GLU A 214 -6.98 -0.56 -15.44
CA GLU A 214 -7.27 -0.59 -16.88
C GLU A 214 -8.27 0.50 -17.26
N TYR A 215 -9.38 0.59 -16.53
CA TYR A 215 -10.40 1.61 -16.76
C TYR A 215 -9.84 3.04 -16.63
N ILE A 216 -9.02 3.32 -15.61
CA ILE A 216 -8.42 4.65 -15.45
C ILE A 216 -7.47 4.97 -16.61
N LEU A 217 -6.61 4.03 -17.00
CA LEU A 217 -5.65 4.22 -18.11
C LEU A 217 -6.34 4.44 -19.45
N GLU A 218 -7.43 3.70 -19.72
CA GLU A 218 -8.25 3.87 -20.93
C GLU A 218 -8.82 5.29 -21.03
N LYS A 219 -9.34 5.82 -19.91
CA LYS A 219 -9.96 7.16 -19.87
C LYS A 219 -9.03 8.29 -20.25
N VAL A 220 -7.73 8.09 -20.12
CA VAL A 220 -6.71 9.10 -20.42
C VAL A 220 -5.83 8.71 -21.61
N GLY A 221 -6.21 7.67 -22.37
CA GLY A 221 -5.48 7.25 -23.55
C GLY A 221 -4.09 6.67 -23.26
N LEU A 222 -3.91 6.07 -22.08
CA LEU A 222 -2.68 5.42 -21.64
C LEU A 222 -2.80 3.89 -21.59
N SER A 223 -3.73 3.31 -22.35
CA SER A 223 -3.96 1.86 -22.38
C SER A 223 -2.72 1.05 -22.76
N TRP A 224 -1.76 1.63 -23.51
CA TRP A 224 -0.49 0.98 -23.85
C TRP A 224 0.33 0.57 -22.61
N ILE A 225 0.10 1.20 -21.44
CA ILE A 225 0.72 0.78 -20.17
C ILE A 225 0.19 -0.61 -19.73
N MET A 226 -1.03 -0.99 -20.13
CA MET A 226 -1.59 -2.31 -19.82
C MET A 226 -0.90 -3.45 -20.58
N ASP A 227 -0.42 -3.19 -21.80
CA ASP A 227 0.34 -4.18 -22.59
C ASP A 227 1.64 -4.56 -21.86
N ASP A 228 2.28 -3.59 -21.22
CA ASP A 228 3.40 -3.84 -20.33
C ASP A 228 2.96 -4.63 -19.08
N ILE A 229 1.85 -4.29 -18.42
CA ILE A 229 1.40 -5.04 -17.22
C ILE A 229 1.14 -6.52 -17.56
N THR A 230 0.47 -6.78 -18.67
CA THR A 230 0.09 -8.14 -19.07
C THR A 230 1.29 -8.98 -19.50
N SER A 231 2.32 -8.36 -20.09
CA SER A 231 3.59 -9.02 -20.41
C SER A 231 4.45 -9.31 -19.18
N HIS A 232 4.25 -8.59 -18.07
CA HIS A 232 5.01 -8.80 -16.83
C HIS A 232 4.31 -9.78 -15.88
N ASN A 233 5.04 -10.79 -15.40
CA ASN A 233 4.57 -11.62 -14.30
C ASN A 233 4.68 -10.81 -12.99
N HIS A 234 3.63 -10.04 -12.67
CA HIS A 234 3.62 -9.07 -11.56
C HIS A 234 4.13 -9.65 -10.23
N VAL A 235 3.76 -10.89 -9.90
CA VAL A 235 4.24 -11.54 -8.68
C VAL A 235 5.74 -11.78 -8.73
N GLU A 236 6.26 -12.31 -9.85
CA GLU A 236 7.70 -12.51 -10.03
C GLU A 236 8.48 -11.20 -9.92
N GLU A 237 7.97 -10.10 -10.50
CA GLU A 237 8.59 -8.79 -10.38
C GLU A 237 8.54 -8.24 -8.94
N GLU A 238 7.44 -8.45 -8.21
CA GLU A 238 7.35 -8.11 -6.79
C GLU A 238 8.36 -8.91 -5.94
N LEU A 239 8.52 -10.23 -6.22
CA LEU A 239 9.51 -11.08 -5.56
C LEU A 239 10.95 -10.58 -5.79
N LYS A 240 11.29 -10.26 -7.04
CA LYS A 240 12.60 -9.69 -7.41
C LYS A 240 12.82 -8.35 -6.74
N MET A 241 11.86 -7.44 -6.87
CA MET A 241 11.94 -6.07 -6.36
C MET A 241 12.09 -6.04 -4.84
N LEU A 242 11.27 -6.78 -4.09
CA LEU A 242 11.36 -6.84 -2.63
C LEU A 242 12.69 -7.45 -2.18
N THR A 243 13.15 -8.49 -2.86
CA THR A 243 14.46 -9.10 -2.58
C THR A 243 15.58 -8.09 -2.80
N ASP A 244 15.68 -7.53 -4.01
CA ASP A 244 16.76 -6.61 -4.38
C ASP A 244 16.74 -5.31 -3.56
N TYR A 245 15.55 -4.84 -3.16
CA TYR A 245 15.41 -3.67 -2.31
C TYR A 245 15.90 -3.94 -0.88
N ASN A 246 15.49 -5.06 -0.27
CA ASN A 246 15.81 -5.32 1.14
C ASN A 246 17.25 -5.78 1.36
N PHE A 247 17.85 -6.53 0.43
CA PHE A 247 19.25 -6.94 0.55
C PHE A 247 20.23 -5.75 0.55
N LYS A 248 19.86 -4.62 -0.07
CA LYS A 248 20.65 -3.38 -0.03
C LYS A 248 20.90 -2.87 1.39
N PHE A 249 20.01 -3.15 2.36
CA PHE A 249 20.23 -2.73 3.75
C PHE A 249 21.43 -3.44 4.37
N ILE A 250 21.71 -4.69 3.96
CA ILE A 250 22.87 -5.44 4.42
C ILE A 250 24.10 -5.08 3.58
N GLU A 251 23.99 -5.12 2.25
CA GLU A 251 25.10 -4.86 1.32
C GLU A 251 25.71 -3.47 1.54
N LYS A 252 24.87 -2.46 1.80
CA LYS A 252 25.30 -1.09 2.10
C LYS A 252 25.56 -0.82 3.58
N LYS A 253 25.57 -1.87 4.42
CA LYS A 253 25.80 -1.79 5.88
C LYS A 253 24.92 -0.76 6.59
N LEU A 254 23.67 -0.61 6.13
CA LEU A 254 22.72 0.34 6.72
C LEU A 254 22.19 -0.16 8.07
N ILE A 255 22.18 -1.47 8.29
CA ILE A 255 21.75 -2.12 9.53
C ILE A 255 22.92 -2.93 10.10
N SER A 256 23.06 -2.91 11.42
CA SER A 256 24.10 -3.69 12.10
C SER A 256 23.93 -5.19 11.80
N PRO A 257 25.02 -5.92 11.49
CA PRO A 257 24.98 -7.38 11.32
C PRO A 257 24.42 -8.13 12.53
N SER A 258 24.55 -7.54 13.73
CA SER A 258 23.97 -8.08 14.97
C SER A 258 22.45 -7.95 15.06
N CYS A 259 21.82 -7.11 14.23
CA CYS A 259 20.37 -6.94 14.13
C CYS A 259 19.79 -7.75 12.96
N LEU A 260 20.48 -7.74 11.82
CA LEU A 260 20.03 -8.38 10.58
C LEU A 260 21.23 -8.86 9.79
N ASN A 261 21.26 -10.16 9.50
CA ASN A 261 22.20 -10.79 8.58
C ASN A 261 21.42 -11.42 7.42
N ASN A 262 22.13 -12.03 6.47
CA ASN A 262 21.53 -12.58 5.27
C ASN A 262 20.50 -13.67 5.60
N SER A 263 20.85 -14.63 6.47
CA SER A 263 19.92 -15.68 6.92
C SER A 263 18.63 -15.12 7.51
N HIS A 264 18.74 -14.14 8.41
CA HIS A 264 17.59 -13.50 9.03
C HIS A 264 16.73 -12.76 8.00
N LEU A 265 17.34 -12.08 7.04
CA LEU A 265 16.61 -11.37 6.00
C LEU A 265 15.92 -12.33 5.04
N SER A 266 16.60 -13.38 4.59
CA SER A 266 16.04 -14.43 3.74
C SER A 266 14.81 -15.07 4.37
N ASN A 267 14.89 -15.42 5.67
CA ASN A 267 13.74 -15.97 6.40
C ASN A 267 12.57 -14.99 6.48
N ARG A 268 12.84 -13.70 6.71
CA ARG A 268 11.80 -12.65 6.75
C ARG A 268 11.17 -12.41 5.38
N LEU A 269 11.96 -12.38 4.31
CA LEU A 269 11.45 -12.24 2.95
C LEU A 269 10.61 -13.46 2.56
N TRP A 270 11.09 -14.66 2.82
CA TRP A 270 10.33 -15.90 2.58
C TRP A 270 8.98 -15.88 3.30
N THR A 271 8.99 -15.56 4.60
CA THR A 271 7.76 -15.40 5.40
C THR A 271 6.84 -14.34 4.80
N THR A 272 7.40 -13.20 4.35
CA THR A 272 6.61 -12.13 3.71
C THR A 272 5.96 -12.60 2.40
N PHE A 273 6.66 -13.42 1.62
CA PHE A 273 6.11 -14.00 0.38
C PHE A 273 5.03 -15.02 0.67
N GLN A 274 5.16 -15.81 1.74
CA GLN A 274 4.10 -16.69 2.22
C GLN A 274 2.87 -15.92 2.69
N MET A 275 3.09 -14.87 3.49
CA MET A 275 2.01 -14.02 4.01
C MET A 275 1.23 -13.29 2.90
N ASN A 276 1.92 -12.94 1.81
CA ASN A 276 1.30 -12.35 0.62
C ASN A 276 0.73 -13.40 -0.36
N GLY A 277 0.80 -14.69 -0.03
CA GLY A 277 0.25 -15.79 -0.82
C GLY A 277 1.05 -16.14 -2.07
N TYR A 278 2.26 -15.60 -2.25
CA TYR A 278 3.12 -15.89 -3.40
C TYR A 278 3.83 -17.24 -3.29
N ILE A 279 4.05 -17.69 -2.05
CA ILE A 279 4.63 -18.98 -1.72
C ILE A 279 3.68 -19.68 -0.76
N ARG A 280 3.46 -20.99 -0.92
CA ARG A 280 2.58 -21.73 0.01
C ARG A 280 3.21 -21.85 1.40
N SER A 281 2.38 -21.87 2.43
CA SER A 281 2.83 -22.03 3.83
C SER A 281 3.54 -23.37 4.07
N THR A 282 3.20 -24.41 3.30
CA THR A 282 3.84 -25.75 3.33
C THR A 282 5.28 -25.75 2.82
N SER A 283 5.69 -24.69 2.13
CA SER A 283 7.03 -24.60 1.54
C SER A 283 8.03 -24.13 2.58
N VAL A 284 8.93 -25.04 3.00
CA VAL A 284 9.92 -24.78 4.06
C VAL A 284 11.32 -24.82 3.47
N VAL A 285 12.09 -23.77 3.71
CA VAL A 285 13.51 -23.67 3.32
C VAL A 285 14.34 -23.36 4.55
N ASN A 286 15.48 -24.02 4.68
CA ASN A 286 16.38 -23.84 5.82
C ASN A 286 17.38 -22.70 5.56
N PHE A 287 17.14 -21.55 6.16
CA PHE A 287 18.01 -20.38 6.00
C PHE A 287 19.21 -20.33 6.96
N ARG A 288 19.55 -21.39 7.71
CA ARG A 288 20.63 -21.35 8.74
C ARG A 288 22.02 -21.01 8.21
N ASN A 289 22.35 -21.35 6.96
CA ASN A 289 23.68 -21.10 6.40
C ASN A 289 23.84 -19.66 5.86
N ASN A 290 24.29 -18.73 6.70
CA ASN A 290 24.38 -17.30 6.36
C ASN A 290 25.32 -16.98 5.18
N SER A 291 26.41 -17.73 5.00
CA SER A 291 27.35 -17.47 3.90
C SER A 291 26.78 -17.83 2.52
N TYR A 292 25.83 -18.76 2.48
CA TYR A 292 25.19 -19.19 1.23
C TYR A 292 24.19 -18.18 0.69
N TRP A 293 23.43 -17.50 1.56
CA TRP A 293 22.30 -16.66 1.15
C TRP A 293 22.75 -15.25 0.74
N SER A 294 23.34 -15.08 -0.44
CA SER A 294 23.45 -13.76 -1.06
C SER A 294 22.10 -13.31 -1.62
N ARG A 295 22.02 -12.04 -2.06
CA ARG A 295 20.86 -11.51 -2.78
C ARG A 295 20.52 -12.39 -3.99
N GLU A 296 21.52 -12.79 -4.76
CA GLU A 296 21.38 -13.58 -5.97
C GLU A 296 20.92 -15.00 -5.66
N THR A 297 21.55 -15.70 -4.72
CA THR A 297 21.17 -17.09 -4.40
C THR A 297 19.77 -17.16 -3.80
N PHE A 298 19.42 -16.25 -2.89
CA PHE A 298 18.07 -16.16 -2.35
C PHE A 298 17.04 -15.81 -3.43
N LYS A 299 17.34 -14.84 -4.31
CA LYS A 299 16.44 -14.47 -5.41
C LYS A 299 16.18 -15.66 -6.34
N GLN A 300 17.23 -16.40 -6.72
CA GLN A 300 17.06 -17.59 -7.56
C GLN A 300 16.21 -18.65 -6.86
N GLU A 301 16.46 -18.91 -5.58
CA GLU A 301 15.68 -19.89 -4.81
C GLU A 301 14.18 -19.54 -4.79
N VAL A 302 13.86 -18.28 -4.48
CA VAL A 302 12.47 -17.78 -4.44
C VAL A 302 11.79 -17.90 -5.81
N LEU A 303 12.48 -17.53 -6.89
CA LEU A 303 11.93 -17.61 -8.23
C LEU A 303 11.74 -19.05 -8.70
N ASN A 304 12.70 -19.94 -8.41
CA ASN A 304 12.58 -21.36 -8.72
C ASN A 304 11.39 -21.97 -8.00
N HIS A 305 11.21 -21.65 -6.72
CA HIS A 305 10.09 -22.15 -5.93
C HIS A 305 8.75 -21.64 -6.47
N TYR A 306 8.63 -20.33 -6.70
CA TYR A 306 7.42 -19.72 -7.24
C TYR A 306 7.05 -20.27 -8.62
N ARG A 307 8.03 -20.51 -9.51
CA ARG A 307 7.78 -21.07 -10.84
C ARG A 307 7.37 -22.54 -10.79
N LYS A 308 7.88 -23.30 -9.82
CA LYS A 308 7.56 -24.72 -9.64
C LYS A 308 6.13 -24.95 -9.11
N ASP A 309 5.66 -24.08 -8.22
CA ASP A 309 4.33 -24.16 -7.62
C ASP A 309 3.66 -22.78 -7.60
N LYS A 310 3.31 -22.31 -8.80
CA LYS A 310 2.73 -20.97 -9.01
C LYS A 310 1.26 -20.98 -8.56
N PRO A 311 0.89 -20.25 -7.49
CA PRO A 311 -0.51 -20.14 -7.09
C PRO A 311 -1.32 -19.30 -8.09
N THR A 312 -2.56 -19.71 -8.33
CA THR A 312 -3.54 -18.95 -9.10
C THR A 312 -3.96 -17.66 -8.38
N PRO A 313 -4.48 -16.64 -9.08
CA PRO A 313 -4.99 -15.42 -8.44
C PRO A 313 -6.05 -15.69 -7.35
N GLN A 314 -6.91 -16.69 -7.54
CA GLN A 314 -7.92 -17.11 -6.58
C GLN A 314 -7.29 -17.73 -5.33
N GLU A 315 -6.27 -18.57 -5.48
CA GLU A 315 -5.51 -19.13 -4.36
C GLU A 315 -4.77 -18.04 -3.58
N ILE A 316 -4.10 -17.11 -4.27
CA ILE A 316 -3.43 -15.96 -3.64
C ILE A 316 -4.44 -15.17 -2.79
N LYS A 317 -5.63 -14.89 -3.35
CA LYS A 317 -6.70 -14.18 -2.64
C LYS A 317 -7.15 -14.94 -1.39
N LYS A 318 -7.35 -16.26 -1.50
CA LYS A 318 -7.74 -17.12 -0.38
C LYS A 318 -6.68 -17.14 0.72
N ILE A 319 -5.42 -17.40 0.37
CA ILE A 319 -4.30 -17.43 1.32
C ILE A 319 -4.16 -16.09 2.04
N ARG A 320 -4.27 -14.96 1.32
CA ARG A 320 -4.23 -13.63 1.95
C ARG A 320 -5.35 -13.42 2.96
N ALA A 321 -6.57 -13.86 2.64
CA ALA A 321 -7.71 -13.73 3.55
C ALA A 321 -7.55 -14.61 4.80
N GLU A 322 -7.05 -15.83 4.64
CA GLU A 322 -6.75 -16.75 5.75
C GLU A 322 -5.64 -16.21 6.64
N ASN A 323 -4.52 -15.78 6.06
CA ASN A 323 -3.42 -15.16 6.79
C ASN A 323 -3.89 -13.92 7.54
N LEU A 324 -4.73 -13.08 6.91
CA LEU A 324 -5.28 -11.89 7.55
C LEU A 324 -6.10 -12.27 8.80
N ARG A 325 -7.02 -13.23 8.69
CA ARG A 325 -7.80 -13.69 9.85
C ARG A 325 -6.89 -14.25 10.95
N GLN A 326 -5.89 -15.04 10.57
CA GLN A 326 -4.97 -15.66 11.52
C GLN A 326 -4.14 -14.63 12.29
N VAL A 327 -3.62 -13.58 11.63
CA VAL A 327 -2.80 -12.57 12.34
C VAL A 327 -3.62 -11.67 13.25
N TYR A 328 -4.92 -11.55 13.00
CA TYR A 328 -5.84 -10.78 13.84
C TYR A 328 -6.51 -11.61 14.95
N SER A 329 -6.54 -12.94 14.86
CA SER A 329 -7.25 -13.78 15.85
C SER A 329 -6.70 -13.66 17.28
N GLY A 330 -5.40 -13.34 17.42
CA GLY A 330 -4.75 -13.12 18.72
C GLY A 330 -4.81 -11.67 19.23
N ILE A 331 -5.60 -10.80 18.62
CA ILE A 331 -5.74 -9.39 19.00
C ILE A 331 -6.95 -9.24 19.93
N SER A 332 -6.80 -8.52 21.05
CA SER A 332 -7.89 -8.34 22.02
C SER A 332 -9.03 -7.50 21.46
N ASN A 333 -10.24 -7.72 21.94
CA ASN A 333 -11.42 -6.96 21.50
C ASN A 333 -11.25 -5.46 21.77
N SER A 334 -10.63 -5.09 22.89
CA SER A 334 -10.32 -3.69 23.22
C SER A 334 -9.48 -2.97 22.17
N VAL A 335 -8.54 -3.68 21.53
CA VAL A 335 -7.72 -3.13 20.43
C VAL A 335 -8.54 -3.10 19.15
N LEU A 336 -9.30 -4.16 18.83
CA LEU A 336 -10.14 -4.21 17.64
C LEU A 336 -11.22 -3.12 17.63
N ILE A 337 -11.89 -2.87 18.75
CA ILE A 337 -12.89 -1.81 18.92
C ILE A 337 -12.26 -0.44 18.64
N LYS A 338 -11.12 -0.14 19.27
CA LYS A 338 -10.41 1.13 19.04
C LYS A 338 -9.93 1.28 17.61
N LEU A 339 -9.50 0.19 16.95
CA LEU A 339 -9.17 0.22 15.53
C LEU A 339 -10.41 0.55 14.69
N ARG A 340 -11.56 -0.08 14.94
CA ARG A 340 -12.81 0.23 14.24
C ARG A 340 -13.19 1.70 14.39
N GLU A 341 -12.97 2.29 15.56
CA GLU A 341 -13.19 3.73 15.80
C GLU A 341 -12.22 4.60 15.01
N ILE A 342 -10.91 4.31 15.07
CA ILE A 342 -9.86 5.08 14.38
C ILE A 342 -10.07 5.08 12.86
N TYR A 343 -10.48 3.95 12.29
CA TYR A 343 -10.68 3.78 10.84
C TYR A 343 -12.17 3.83 10.44
N LYS A 344 -13.08 4.28 11.32
CA LYS A 344 -14.53 4.27 11.08
C LYS A 344 -14.91 4.95 9.78
N GLU A 345 -14.37 6.15 9.55
CA GLU A 345 -14.62 6.91 8.33
C GLU A 345 -14.15 6.14 7.08
N ASP A 346 -13.03 5.42 7.17
CA ASP A 346 -12.49 4.64 6.04
C ASP A 346 -13.39 3.44 5.70
N PHE A 347 -13.93 2.75 6.71
CA PHE A 347 -14.89 1.65 6.50
C PHE A 347 -16.17 2.16 5.83
N GLU A 348 -16.76 3.24 6.35
CA GLU A 348 -18.00 3.82 5.82
C GLU A 348 -17.80 4.40 4.41
N MET A 349 -16.76 5.22 4.23
CA MET A 349 -16.48 5.95 2.98
C MET A 349 -16.22 5.01 1.80
N PHE A 350 -15.59 3.85 2.06
CA PHE A 350 -15.21 2.91 1.00
C PHE A 350 -16.06 1.64 0.99
N GLY A 351 -17.08 1.53 1.84
CA GLY A 351 -17.96 0.36 1.91
C GLY A 351 -17.19 -0.93 2.22
N TYR A 352 -16.39 -0.89 3.28
CA TYR A 352 -15.74 -2.07 3.84
C TYR A 352 -16.45 -2.48 5.14
N ASP A 353 -16.55 -3.78 5.37
CA ASP A 353 -17.18 -4.32 6.59
C ASP A 353 -16.21 -4.22 7.79
N PRO A 354 -16.52 -3.41 8.83
CA PRO A 354 -15.69 -3.33 10.03
C PRO A 354 -15.68 -4.63 10.86
N ASN A 355 -16.63 -5.54 10.60
CA ASN A 355 -16.74 -6.83 11.29
C ASN A 355 -16.08 -7.98 10.52
N LEU A 356 -15.36 -7.69 9.43
CA LEU A 356 -14.58 -8.69 8.68
C LEU A 356 -13.67 -9.53 9.59
N ILE A 357 -13.12 -8.88 10.63
CA ILE A 357 -12.47 -9.52 11.77
C ILE A 357 -13.47 -9.50 12.93
N PRO A 358 -14.04 -10.64 13.34
CA PRO A 358 -15.01 -10.70 14.43
C PRO A 358 -14.34 -10.42 15.78
N LEU A 359 -15.14 -9.97 16.76
CA LEU A 359 -14.70 -9.92 18.16
C LEU A 359 -14.75 -11.34 18.73
N ASN A 360 -13.85 -11.66 19.65
CA ASN A 360 -13.88 -12.93 20.38
C ASN A 360 -15.03 -12.89 21.40
N ASN A 361 -15.80 -13.98 21.52
CA ASN A 361 -16.94 -14.07 22.42
C ASN A 361 -16.56 -14.17 23.92
N GLU A 362 -15.28 -14.07 24.27
CA GLU A 362 -14.78 -14.31 25.63
C GLU A 362 -14.74 -13.07 26.54
N ASP A 363 -15.03 -11.86 26.04
CA ASP A 363 -15.02 -10.63 26.85
C ASP A 363 -16.42 -10.17 27.33
N GLU A 364 -17.48 -10.98 27.17
CA GLU A 364 -18.82 -10.64 27.73
C GLU A 364 -18.91 -10.82 29.26
N SER A 365 -17.91 -11.45 29.91
CA SER A 365 -17.94 -11.66 31.37
C SER A 365 -17.41 -10.50 32.21
N ASP A 366 -16.75 -9.49 31.62
CA ASP A 366 -16.14 -8.36 32.36
C ASP A 366 -16.84 -7.00 32.18
N LEU A 367 -17.99 -6.97 31.50
CA LEU A 367 -18.83 -5.77 31.34
C LEU A 367 -20.15 -5.80 32.13
N SER A 368 -20.31 -6.77 33.05
CA SER A 368 -21.49 -6.88 33.93
C SER A 368 -21.23 -6.55 35.41
N LEU A 369 -20.06 -6.02 35.76
CA LEU A 369 -19.75 -5.56 37.12
C LEU A 369 -18.91 -4.25 37.11
N SER A 370 -19.57 -3.12 36.82
CA SER A 370 -19.21 -1.82 37.42
C SER A 370 -20.36 -0.82 37.29
#